data_AF-A0A535K4C1-F1
#
_entry.id   AF-A0A535K4C1-F1
#
_cell.length_a   1.000
_cell.length_b   1.000
_cell.length_c   1.000
_cell.angle_alpha   90.00
_cell.angle_beta   90.00
_cell.angle_gamma   90.00
#
_symmetry.space_group_name_H-M   'P 1'
#
loop_
_entity.id
_entity.type
_entity.pdbx_description
1 polymer ?
#
loop_
_entity_poly.entity_id
_entity_poly.type
_entity_poly.pdbx_seq_one_letter_code
_entity_poly.pdbx_strand_id
1 'polypeptide(L)' 'MLHPDFGGPYGYQLQVTSNATPTTRLSFAYADESDNVPYPFTASTPIEAGSDAHAFMLNKDSCVLYELFSASWN' A
#
# COMPACT_ATOMS: atom_id res chain seq x y z
N MET A 1 5.80 -12.72 4.12
CA MET A 1 4.53 -13.37 4.49
C MET A 1 3.59 -12.21 4.79
N LEU A 2 2.51 -12.03 4.02
CA LEU A 2 1.53 -10.99 4.29
C LEU A 2 0.91 -11.28 5.66
N HIS A 3 1.01 -10.33 6.59
CA HIS A 3 0.36 -10.41 7.90
C HIS A 3 -0.77 -9.39 7.91
N PRO A 4 -1.89 -9.69 7.24
CA PRO A 4 -2.82 -8.66 6.81
C PRO A 4 -3.61 -8.01 7.94
N ASP A 5 -3.54 -8.55 9.17
CA ASP A 5 -4.19 -8.02 10.38
C ASP A 5 -5.45 -7.22 10.06
N PHE A 6 -6.44 -7.83 9.40
CA PHE A 6 -7.64 -7.09 9.04
C PHE A 6 -8.62 -7.11 10.22
N GLY A 7 -8.68 -6.00 10.95
CA GLY A 7 -9.70 -5.74 11.97
C GLY A 7 -9.52 -6.49 13.29
N GLY A 8 -9.33 -5.73 14.37
CA GLY A 8 -9.14 -6.20 15.75
C GLY A 8 -8.36 -5.16 16.55
N PRO A 9 -7.97 -5.42 17.81
CA PRO A 9 -7.02 -4.56 18.53
C PRO A 9 -5.66 -4.39 17.82
N TYR A 10 -5.41 -5.18 16.77
CA TYR A 10 -4.16 -5.21 16.01
C TYR A 10 -4.35 -4.93 14.51
N GLY A 11 -5.49 -4.40 14.09
CA GLY A 11 -5.81 -4.31 12.66
C GLY A 11 -5.29 -3.08 11.91
N TYR A 12 -4.75 -3.26 10.69
CA TYR A 12 -4.27 -2.16 9.84
C TYR A 12 -5.28 -1.68 8.79
N GLN A 13 -5.12 -0.43 8.36
CA GLN A 13 -6.01 0.18 7.38
C GLN A 13 -5.72 -0.36 5.98
N LEU A 14 -6.76 -0.91 5.35
CA LEU A 14 -6.75 -1.31 3.95
C LEU A 14 -7.51 -0.29 3.11
N GLN A 15 -6.84 0.33 2.14
CA GLN A 15 -7.54 1.17 1.17
C GLN A 15 -8.10 0.32 0.02
N VAL A 16 -9.40 0.33 -0.17
CA VAL A 16 -10.01 -0.28 -1.37
C VAL A 16 -9.97 0.72 -2.52
N THR A 17 -9.38 0.32 -3.65
CA THR A 17 -9.17 1.12 -4.85
C THR A 17 -9.84 0.46 -6.06
N SER A 18 -9.81 1.12 -7.22
CA SER A 18 -10.32 0.63 -8.49
C SER A 18 -9.35 0.94 -9.62
N ASN A 19 -9.62 0.43 -10.83
CA ASN A 19 -8.82 0.79 -12.01
C ASN A 19 -8.90 2.29 -12.37
N ALA A 20 -9.84 3.04 -11.79
CA ALA A 20 -9.96 4.48 -11.97
C ALA A 20 -9.15 5.28 -10.92
N THR A 21 -8.63 4.64 -9.88
CA THR A 21 -7.78 5.32 -8.89
C THR A 21 -6.48 5.77 -9.56
N PRO A 22 -6.08 7.05 -9.43
CA PRO A 22 -4.79 7.52 -9.93
C PRO A 22 -3.63 6.69 -9.39
N THR A 23 -2.63 6.43 -10.22
CA THR A 23 -1.44 5.69 -9.83
C THR A 23 -0.20 6.57 -9.81
N THR A 24 0.74 6.20 -8.95
CA THR A 24 2.02 6.87 -8.74
C THR A 24 3.13 5.87 -9.01
N ARG A 25 4.16 6.28 -9.77
CA ARG A 25 5.41 5.52 -9.86
C ARG A 25 6.26 5.86 -8.65
N LEU A 26 6.62 4.85 -7.87
CA LEU A 26 7.35 5.01 -6.63
C LEU A 26 8.85 4.87 -6.86
N SER A 27 9.62 5.55 -6.02
CA SER A 27 11.06 5.32 -5.87
C SER A 27 11.29 4.42 -4.67
N PHE A 28 12.06 3.36 -4.84
CA PHE A 28 12.38 2.41 -3.78
C PHE A 28 13.85 2.51 -3.39
N ALA A 29 14.14 2.46 -2.10
CA ALA A 29 15.51 2.27 -1.60
C ALA A 29 16.04 0.87 -1.95
N TYR A 30 15.16 -0.13 -1.96
CA TYR A 30 15.43 -1.53 -2.31
C TYR A 30 14.56 -1.93 -3.50
N ALA A 31 14.92 -1.46 -4.69
CA ALA A 31 14.13 -1.65 -5.91
C ALA A 31 14.13 -3.09 -6.42
N ASP A 32 15.12 -3.90 -6.03
CA ASP A 32 15.24 -5.32 -6.32
C ASP A 32 14.28 -6.20 -5.51
N GLU A 33 13.77 -5.70 -4.38
CA GLU A 33 12.73 -6.34 -3.58
C GLU A 33 11.31 -5.83 -3.90
N SER A 34 11.18 -4.94 -4.89
CA SER A 34 9.92 -4.24 -5.21
C SER A 34 9.51 -4.43 -6.67
N ASP A 35 8.20 -4.45 -6.93
CA ASP A 35 7.70 -4.48 -8.30
C ASP A 35 7.79 -3.09 -8.95
N ASN A 36 8.46 -2.99 -10.11
CA ASN A 36 8.55 -1.72 -10.84
C ASN A 36 7.29 -1.45 -11.68
N VAL A 37 6.17 -1.23 -11.01
CA VAL A 37 4.86 -0.90 -11.59
C VAL A 37 4.30 0.38 -10.98
N PRO A 38 3.30 1.03 -11.59
CA PRO A 38 2.55 2.09 -10.93
C PRO A 38 1.67 1.53 -9.80
N TYR A 39 1.71 2.17 -8.64
CA TYR A 39 0.92 1.79 -7.46
C TYR A 39 -0.25 2.76 -7.29
N PRO A 40 -1.44 2.32 -6.84
CA PRO A 40 -2.55 3.23 -6.48
C PRO A 40 -2.29 3.91 -5.11
N PHE A 41 -1.05 4.33 -4.86
CA PHE A 41 -0.61 5.07 -3.69
C PHE A 41 -0.85 6.56 -3.93
N THR A 42 -1.66 7.19 -3.08
CA THR A 42 -2.06 8.59 -3.21
C THR A 42 -1.97 9.32 -1.87
N ALA A 43 -2.18 10.64 -1.89
CA ALA A 43 -2.24 11.46 -0.67
C ALA A 43 -3.34 11.03 0.32
N SER A 44 -4.32 10.26 -0.15
CA SER A 44 -5.40 9.72 0.69
C SER A 44 -5.11 8.30 1.19
N THR A 45 -4.00 7.69 0.78
CA THR A 45 -3.66 6.34 1.24
C THR A 45 -3.27 6.39 2.71
N PRO A 46 -3.93 5.59 3.57
CA PRO A 46 -3.50 5.46 4.95
C PRO A 46 -2.11 4.84 5.02
N ILE A 47 -1.26 5.48 5.80
CA ILE A 47 0.04 4.94 6.20
C ILE A 47 -0.06 4.65 7.69
N GLU A 48 0.38 3.47 8.11
CA GLU A 48 0.48 3.11 9.51
C GLU A 48 1.28 4.17 10.29
N ALA A 49 0.74 4.61 11.42
CA ALA A 49 1.44 5.54 12.30
C ALA A 49 2.44 4.81 13.20
N GLY A 50 3.69 5.29 13.25
CA GLY A 50 4.77 4.63 13.99
C GLY A 50 5.29 3.40 13.23
N SER A 51 5.69 2.36 13.97
CA SER A 51 6.11 1.04 13.42
C SER A 51 6.99 1.18 12.17
N ASP A 52 6.74 0.33 11.16
CA ASP A 52 7.43 0.32 9.87
C ASP A 52 6.62 1.00 8.74
N ALA A 53 5.62 1.81 9.09
CA ALA A 53 4.85 2.64 8.16
C ALA A 53 4.29 1.88 6.94
N HIS A 54 3.60 0.76 7.18
CA HIS A 54 2.97 0.02 6.08
C HIS A 54 1.82 0.79 5.43
N ALA A 55 1.65 0.59 4.12
CA ALA A 55 0.48 1.04 3.38
C ALA A 55 -0.05 -0.09 2.49
N PHE A 56 -1.37 -0.32 2.55
CA PHE A 56 -2.05 -1.39 1.84
C PHE A 56 -3.16 -0.86 0.92
N MET A 57 -3.15 -1.28 -0.34
CA MET A 57 -4.17 -0.93 -1.33
C MET A 57 -4.66 -2.17 -2.06
N LEU A 58 -5.95 -2.48 -1.96
CA LEU A 58 -6.58 -3.57 -2.71
C LEU A 58 -7.36 -2.99 -3.89
N ASN A 59 -6.93 -3.27 -5.12
CA ASN A 59 -7.71 -2.94 -6.30
C ASN A 59 -8.80 -4.00 -6.51
N LYS A 60 -10.06 -3.60 -6.36
CA LYS A 60 -11.22 -4.52 -6.43
C LYS A 60 -11.53 -5.01 -7.85
N ASP A 61 -11.09 -4.30 -8.89
CA ASP A 61 -11.40 -4.64 -10.27
C ASP A 61 -10.39 -5.65 -10.83
N SER A 62 -9.12 -5.52 -10.42
CA SER A 62 -8.05 -6.44 -10.82
C SER A 62 -7.76 -7.53 -9.79
N CYS A 63 -8.33 -7.44 -8.58
CA CYS A 63 -8.06 -8.31 -7.44
C CYS A 63 -6.57 -8.34 -7.05
N VAL A 64 -5.87 -7.21 -7.18
CA VAL A 64 -4.45 -7.09 -6.83
C VAL A 64 -4.31 -6.32 -5.53
N LEU A 65 -3.58 -6.90 -4.57
CA LEU A 65 -3.14 -6.24 -3.36
C LEU A 65 -1.74 -5.66 -3.58
N TYR A 66 -1.61 -4.37 -3.29
CA TYR A 66 -0.34 -3.66 -3.26
C TYR A 66 0.02 -3.40 -1.80
N GLU A 67 1.29 -3.63 -1.45
CA GLU A 67 1.86 -3.43 -0.13
C GLU A 67 3.13 -2.59 -0.25
N LEU A 68 3.33 -1.67 0.69
CA LEU A 68 4.55 -0.89 0.85
C LEU A 68 5.03 -1.01 2.29
N PHE A 69 6.33 -1.19 2.46
CA PHE A 69 7.06 -1.11 3.73
C PHE A 69 7.84 0.21 3.79
N SER A 70 7.94 0.82 4.96
CA SER A 70 8.58 2.13 5.18
C SER A 70 8.04 3.20 4.24
N ALA A 71 6.71 3.23 4.09
CA ALA A 71 6.06 4.14 3.16
C ALA A 71 6.04 5.57 3.72
N SER A 72 6.26 6.54 2.84
CA SER A 72 6.04 7.95 3.12
C SER A 72 5.42 8.63 1.91
N TRP A 73 4.55 9.61 2.17
CA TRP A 73 3.93 10.41 1.13
C TRP A 73 4.37 11.86 1.29
N ASN A 74 5.20 12.32 0.35
CA ASN A 74 5.69 13.70 0.18
C ASN A 74 5.96 14.46 1.48
#